data_AF-A0A182EIV4-F1
#
_entry.id   AF-A0A182EIV4-F1
#
_cell.length_a   1.000
_cell.length_b   1.000
_cell.length_c   1.000
_cell.angle_alpha   90.00
_cell.angle_beta   90.00
_cell.angle_gamma   90.00
#
_symmetry.space_group_name_H-M   'P 1'
#
loop_
_entity.id
_entity.type
_entity.pdbx_description
1 polymer ?
#
loop_
_entity_poly.entity_id
_entity_poly.type
_entity_poly.pdbx_seq_one_letter_code
_entity_poly.pdbx_strand_id
1 'polypeptide(L)' 'MKGSNAILLSGAPGSYARYPKWMHTFENQLSLDFRTKQSNAMLLYTDDGGVRGNFYSLTIANRKLQLDF' A
#
# COMPACT_ATOMS: atom_id res chain seq x y z
N MET A 1 -7.23 21.19 3.78
CA MET A 1 -6.66 20.08 4.57
C MET A 1 -5.20 20.45 4.85
N LYS A 2 -4.78 20.56 6.12
CA LYS A 2 -3.36 20.74 6.45
C LYS A 2 -2.64 19.44 6.07
N GLY A 3 -1.80 19.48 5.03
CA GLY A 3 -1.07 18.31 4.56
C GLY A 3 -0.19 17.78 5.68
N SER A 4 -0.40 16.52 6.05
CA SER A 4 0.58 15.75 6.84
C SER A 4 1.89 15.67 6.05
N ASN A 5 3.01 15.56 6.76
CA ASN A 5 4.30 15.34 6.11
C ASN A 5 4.24 14.00 5.36
N ALA A 6 4.47 14.04 4.04
CA ALA A 6 4.61 12.84 3.24
C ALA A 6 5.90 12.10 3.61
N ILE A 7 5.87 10.77 3.59
CA ILE A 7 7.08 9.96 3.67
C ILE A 7 7.66 9.83 2.27
N LEU A 8 8.92 10.22 2.12
CA LEU A 8 9.66 10.04 0.87
C LEU A 8 10.38 8.70 0.89
N LEU A 9 9.90 7.76 0.07
CA LEU A 9 10.56 6.50 -0.19
C LEU A 9 11.39 6.61 -1.48
N SER A 10 12.60 6.04 -1.49
CA SER A 10 13.50 6.13 -2.64
C SER A 10 13.01 5.30 -3.84
N GLY A 11 12.13 4.33 -3.60
CA GLY A 11 11.68 3.36 -4.60
C GLY A 11 12.73 2.29 -4.93
N ALA A 12 13.82 2.22 -4.17
CA ALA A 12 14.78 1.13 -4.25
C ALA A 12 14.17 -0.17 -3.68
N PRO A 13 14.62 -1.36 -4.12
CA PRO A 13 14.27 -2.62 -3.47
C PRO A 13 14.50 -2.53 -1.95
N GLY A 14 13.48 -2.89 -1.16
CA GLY A 14 13.53 -2.80 0.31
C GLY A 14 13.20 -1.43 0.91
N SER A 15 12.92 -0.40 0.10
CA SER A 15 12.44 0.90 0.60
C SER A 15 10.94 0.87 0.88
N TYR A 16 10.55 0.60 2.13
CA TYR A 16 9.16 0.63 2.57
C TYR A 16 9.02 1.18 3.99
N ALA A 17 7.80 1.58 4.35
CA ALA A 17 7.41 1.86 5.73
C ALA A 17 6.48 0.74 6.20
N ARG A 18 6.67 0.29 7.45
CA ARG A 18 5.80 -0.70 8.08
C ARG A 18 4.94 -0.02 9.15
N TYR A 19 3.65 -0.30 9.09
CA TYR A 19 2.67 0.18 10.05
C TYR A 19 2.08 -0.99 10.85
N PRO A 20 1.41 -0.72 11.99
CA PRO A 20 0.65 -1.74 12.71
C PRO A 20 -0.36 -2.44 11.79
N LYS A 21 -0.67 -3.70 12.11
CA LYS A 21 -1.61 -4.51 11.32
C LYS A 21 -2.96 -3.80 11.22
N TRP A 22 -3.48 -3.70 10.01
CA TRP A 22 -4.82 -3.20 9.79
C TRP A 22 -5.81 -4.23 10.31
N MET A 23 -6.55 -3.87 11.36
CA MET A 23 -7.51 -4.79 11.99
C MET A 23 -8.76 -4.86 11.12
N HIS A 24 -9.11 -6.06 10.67
CA HIS A 24 -10.35 -6.30 9.94
C HIS A 24 -11.55 -6.26 10.89
N THR A 25 -12.12 -5.07 11.11
CA THR A 25 -13.43 -4.91 11.76
C THR A 25 -14.56 -4.91 10.72
N PHE A 26 -15.83 -4.78 11.12
CA PHE A 26 -16.98 -4.87 10.19
C PHE A 26 -17.00 -3.81 9.09
N GLU A 27 -16.37 -2.64 9.32
CA GLU A 27 -16.26 -1.56 8.33
C GLU A 27 -14.87 -0.94 8.44
N ASN A 28 -14.04 -1.09 7.42
CA ASN A 28 -12.72 -0.46 7.40
C ASN A 28 -12.52 0.30 6.10
N GLN A 29 -12.00 1.52 6.23
CA GLN A 29 -11.56 2.33 5.12
C GLN A 29 -10.06 2.60 5.28
N LEU A 30 -9.31 2.42 4.20
CA LEU A 30 -7.94 2.89 4.07
C LEU A 30 -7.88 3.95 2.98
N SER A 31 -7.22 5.06 3.24
CA SER A 31 -7.07 6.16 2.28
C SER A 31 -5.63 6.66 2.33
N LEU A 32 -5.06 6.90 1.15
CA LEU A 32 -3.70 7.41 0.99
C LEU A 32 -3.63 8.34 -0.22
N ASP A 33 -2.82 9.39 -0.09
CA ASP A 33 -2.37 10.21 -1.22
C ASP A 33 -0.94 9.78 -1.56
N PHE A 34 -0.65 9.56 -2.85
CA PHE A 34 0.69 9.18 -3.30
C PHE A 34 1.07 9.89 -4.60
N ARG A 35 2.38 9.99 -4.83
CA ARG A 35 2.95 10.48 -6.09
C ARG A 35 4.23 9.72 -6.38
N THR A 36 4.36 9.19 -7.60
CA THR A 36 5.56 8.48 -8.04
C THR A 36 5.78 8.67 -9.54
N LYS A 37 7.04 8.50 -9.97
CA LYS A 37 7.41 8.39 -11.40
C LYS A 37 7.66 6.93 -11.81
N GLN A 38 7.61 5.98 -10.87
CA GLN A 38 7.83 4.57 -11.20
C GLN A 38 6.67 4.03 -12.02
N SER A 39 7.00 3.34 -13.11
CA SER A 39 6.01 2.70 -13.99
C SER A 39 5.51 1.36 -13.43
N ASN A 40 6.27 0.75 -12.52
CA ASN A 40 5.95 -0.48 -11.82
C ASN A 40 6.34 -0.34 -10.35
N ALA A 41 5.43 -0.57 -9.40
CA ALA A 41 5.68 -0.45 -7.97
C ALA A 41 4.61 -1.17 -7.14
N MET A 42 4.96 -1.63 -5.93
CA MET A 42 3.98 -2.01 -4.91
C MET A 42 3.77 -0.82 -3.97
N LEU A 43 2.53 -0.34 -3.85
CA LEU A 43 2.19 0.82 -3.02
C LEU A 43 1.72 0.40 -1.63
N LEU A 44 0.96 -0.70 -1.57
CA LEU A 44 0.38 -1.23 -0.34
C LEU A 44 0.33 -2.75 -0.43
N TYR A 45 0.65 -3.41 0.69
CA TYR A 45 0.39 -4.83 0.89
C TYR A 45 -0.05 -5.05 2.33
N THR A 46 -1.09 -5.86 2.50
CA THR A 46 -1.52 -6.37 3.80
C THR A 46 -2.11 -7.77 3.62
N ASP A 47 -1.92 -8.63 4.59
CA ASP A 47 -2.47 -9.97 4.61
C ASP A 47 -3.03 -10.33 5.99
N ASP A 48 -3.65 -11.51 6.08
CA ASP A 48 -4.11 -12.05 7.35
C ASP A 48 -2.97 -12.62 8.23
N GLY A 49 -1.71 -12.45 7.83
CA GLY A 49 -0.53 -13.07 8.46
C GLY A 49 -0.25 -14.49 7.97
N GLY A 50 -0.71 -14.84 6.77
CA GLY A 50 -0.55 -16.17 6.18
C GLY A 50 -1.47 -17.24 6.77
N VAL A 51 -2.58 -16.83 7.40
CA VAL A 51 -3.50 -17.76 8.08
C VAL A 51 -4.44 -18.43 7.08
N ARG A 52 -5.05 -17.66 6.18
CA ARG A 52 -5.95 -18.16 5.12
C ARG A 52 -5.51 -17.74 3.73
N GLY A 53 -4.40 -17.02 3.62
CA GLY A 53 -3.90 -16.51 2.35
C GLY A 53 -4.72 -15.33 1.81
N ASN A 54 -5.57 -14.71 2.64
CA ASN A 54 -6.28 -13.51 2.27
C ASN A 54 -5.31 -12.32 2.25
N PHE A 55 -5.40 -11.50 1.21
CA PHE A 55 -4.55 -10.32 1.09
C PHE A 55 -5.31 -9.16 0.43
N TYR A 56 -4.72 -7.98 0.53
CA TYR A 56 -5.03 -6.84 -0.33
C TYR A 56 -3.71 -6.25 -0.80
N SER A 57 -3.60 -6.01 -2.10
CA SER A 57 -2.44 -5.35 -2.69
C SER A 57 -2.86 -4.23 -3.62
N LEU A 58 -2.17 -3.09 -3.52
CA LEU A 58 -2.31 -1.99 -4.45
C LEU A 58 -0.97 -1.83 -5.19
N THR A 59 -0.98 -2.07 -6.49
CA THR A 59 0.21 -2.02 -7.32
C THR A 59 0.05 -1.05 -8.47
N ILE A 60 1.18 -0.56 -8.99
CA ILE A 60 1.26 0.08 -10.28
C ILE A 60 1.88 -0.95 -11.22
N ALA A 61 1.20 -1.28 -12.31
CA ALA A 61 1.74 -2.11 -13.38
C ALA A 61 1.56 -1.38 -14.71
N ASN A 62 2.65 -1.17 -15.44
CA ASN A 62 2.65 -0.44 -16.71
C ASN A 62 1.91 0.92 -16.62
N ARG A 63 2.18 1.67 -15.53
CA ARG A 63 1.56 2.97 -15.21
C ARG A 63 0.05 2.94 -14.94
N LYS A 64 -0.54 1.76 -14.71
CA LYS A 64 -1.93 1.61 -14.29
C LYS A 64 -1.99 1.15 -12.85
N LEU A 65 -2.94 1.69 -12.09
CA LEU A 65 -3.22 1.23 -10.74
C LEU A 65 -4.00 -0.08 -10.80
N GLN A 66 -3.62 -1.05 -9.97
CA GLN A 66 -4.24 -2.36 -9.86
C GLN A 66 -4.51 -2.69 -8.40
N LEU A 67 -5.67 -3.27 -8.13
CA LEU A 67 -6.09 -3.78 -6.83
C LEU A 67 -6.28 -5.28 -6.96
N ASP A 68 -5.61 -6.04 -6.11
CA ASP A 68 -5.69 -7.50 -6.02
C ASP A 68 -6.09 -7.90 -4.59
N PHE A 69 -6.91 -8.95 -4.46
CA PHE A 69 -7.40 -9.49 -3.18
C PHE A 69 -7.81 -10.96 -3.29
#